data_AF-A0A8T0EJ44-F1
#
_entry.id   AF-A0A8T0EJ44-F1
#
_cell.length_a   1.000
_cell.length_b   1.000
_cell.length_c   1.000
_cell.angle_alpha   90.00
_cell.angle_beta   90.00
_cell.angle_gamma   90.00
#
_symmetry.space_group_name_H-M   'P 1'
#
loop_
_entity.id
_entity.type
_entity.pdbx_description
1 polymer ?
#
loop_
_entity_poly.entity_id
_entity_poly.type
_entity_poly.pdbx_seq_one_letter_code
_entity_poly.pdbx_strand_id
1 'polypeptide(L)'
;MESSDFPDEVAKLCYKHFKKLPKKGKPQGIRDWTLLACIAMSKEYPKRSLKVITLTTGTKCLGFSQLSDKGDVLFDSHAEVLARRSFIKFMMHHMLLVLHKNDSEILTYNETDKKFNLRPGIAFHLFVSHVPCGDAAIFPKNPENEENSGELVQGDCEENPSKKLKLDISNELDNSNNNSSYAVHDIYRTGAKCVDGDVQDPKMPGKDFHVIGALRTKPGRGDPTWSMSCSDKIALWNVCGIQGALLSSLLEAPVYLSSIIFGKCPFDSKAIQRAVIERISDVTFLPSQYYINKPMIFQSTIKFEFSKGSIEDRIDCPSIACPMSIIWCDIPGFLEVAVNGRKQGFTKKNINKPSARVSICKSMLLEKFQEIIQVMSEDFTQMPIEVKDNFTYLDYKHMAKSYQEAKSVFWKIFSTWKRKPDNLQKFIVLRKKNE
;
A
#
# COMPACT_ATOMS: atom_id res chain seq x y z
N MET A 1 7.56 16.20 20.09
CA MET A 1 8.71 15.30 19.89
C MET A 1 8.27 13.90 20.30
N GLU A 2 8.13 12.99 19.34
CA GLU A 2 7.91 11.57 19.63
C GLU A 2 9.19 11.00 20.28
N SER A 3 9.05 10.13 21.28
CA SER A 3 10.19 9.52 21.99
C SER A 3 11.02 8.66 21.03
N SER A 4 12.31 8.43 21.35
CA SER A 4 13.19 7.51 20.61
C SER A 4 12.57 6.13 20.38
N ASP A 5 11.68 5.72 21.27
CA ASP A 5 11.08 4.38 21.32
C ASP A 5 9.76 4.28 20.54
N PHE A 6 9.22 5.39 20.05
CA PHE A 6 7.96 5.42 19.31
C PHE A 6 7.87 4.41 18.15
N PRO A 7 8.87 4.26 17.25
CA PRO A 7 8.79 3.25 16.19
C PRO A 7 8.68 1.82 16.73
N ASP A 8 9.35 1.52 17.84
CA ASP A 8 9.29 0.22 18.50
C ASP A 8 7.96 0.00 19.24
N GLU A 9 7.36 1.05 19.82
CA GLU A 9 6.02 0.98 20.38
C GLU A 9 4.98 0.61 19.30
N VAL A 10 5.02 1.28 18.15
CA VAL A 10 4.13 1.00 17.02
C VAL A 10 4.34 -0.42 16.50
N ALA A 11 5.60 -0.86 16.34
CA ALA A 11 5.93 -2.21 15.90
C ALA A 11 5.46 -3.28 16.90
N LYS A 12 5.74 -3.11 18.20
CA LYS A 12 5.26 -4.01 19.28
C LYS A 12 3.73 -4.12 19.26
N LEU A 13 3.05 -2.99 19.16
CA LEU A 13 1.59 -2.92 19.11
C LEU A 13 1.05 -3.67 17.89
N CYS A 14 1.64 -3.45 16.71
CA CYS A 14 1.27 -4.12 15.46
C CYS A 14 1.47 -5.64 15.56
N TYR A 15 2.66 -6.09 15.97
CA TYR A 15 2.98 -7.52 16.07
C TYR A 15 2.16 -8.22 17.16
N LYS A 16 1.93 -7.57 18.31
CA LYS A 16 1.04 -8.08 19.36
C LYS A 16 -0.38 -8.28 18.83
N HIS A 17 -0.89 -7.33 18.05
CA HIS A 17 -2.20 -7.47 17.42
C HIS A 17 -2.21 -8.61 16.39
N PHE A 18 -1.21 -8.68 15.50
CA PHE A 18 -1.09 -9.77 14.53
C PHE A 18 -1.10 -11.15 15.21
N LYS A 19 -0.37 -11.32 16.33
CA LYS A 19 -0.33 -12.58 17.08
C LYS A 19 -1.71 -13.00 17.62
N LYS A 20 -2.54 -12.05 18.06
CA LYS A 20 -3.91 -12.31 18.54
C LYS A 20 -4.89 -12.76 17.45
N LEU A 21 -4.63 -12.42 16.18
CA LEU A 21 -5.51 -12.84 15.09
C LEU A 21 -5.56 -14.38 14.95
N PRO A 22 -6.67 -14.96 14.46
CA PRO A 22 -6.76 -16.38 14.15
C PRO A 22 -5.61 -16.88 13.25
N LYS A 23 -5.32 -18.19 13.32
CA LYS A 23 -4.29 -18.81 12.45
C LYS A 23 -4.64 -18.69 10.97
N LYS A 24 -5.92 -18.69 10.61
CA LYS A 24 -6.41 -18.59 9.23
C LYS A 24 -5.83 -17.34 8.53
N GLY A 25 -5.17 -17.55 7.40
CA GLY A 25 -4.54 -16.49 6.59
C GLY A 25 -3.11 -16.13 6.98
N LYS A 26 -2.64 -16.53 8.18
CA LYS A 26 -1.22 -16.40 8.53
C LYS A 26 -0.39 -17.41 7.72
N PRO A 27 0.90 -17.14 7.46
CA PRO A 27 1.83 -18.15 6.96
C PRO A 27 1.71 -19.45 7.77
N GLN A 28 1.52 -20.59 7.09
CA GLN A 28 1.35 -21.90 7.75
C GLN A 28 2.51 -22.84 7.43
N GLY A 29 3.10 -22.73 6.23
CA GLY A 29 4.28 -23.48 5.86
C GLY A 29 5.52 -22.96 6.56
N ILE A 30 6.47 -23.85 6.86
CA ILE A 30 7.77 -23.49 7.44
C ILE A 30 8.58 -22.55 6.52
N ARG A 31 8.27 -22.56 5.22
CA ARG A 31 8.89 -21.70 4.19
C ARG A 31 8.10 -20.42 3.91
N ASP A 32 6.91 -20.28 4.48
CA ASP A 32 6.00 -19.21 4.10
C ASP A 32 6.42 -17.88 4.75
N TRP A 33 6.69 -16.87 3.95
CA TRP A 33 6.91 -15.49 4.41
C TRP A 33 5.81 -14.56 3.93
N THR A 34 5.61 -13.44 4.61
CA THR A 34 4.69 -12.38 4.17
C THR A 34 5.20 -11.02 4.62
N LEU A 35 4.56 -9.96 4.11
CA LEU A 35 4.71 -8.61 4.62
C LEU A 35 3.51 -8.26 5.48
N LEU A 36 3.74 -7.49 6.52
CA LEU A 36 2.71 -6.96 7.42
C LEU A 36 2.69 -5.44 7.27
N ALA A 37 1.49 -4.87 7.17
CA ALA A 37 1.31 -3.44 7.25
C ALA A 37 0.13 -3.10 8.16
N CYS A 38 0.25 -1.98 8.85
CA CYS A 38 -0.72 -1.49 9.81
C CYS A 38 -0.82 0.02 9.69
N ILE A 39 -2.03 0.56 9.80
CA ILE A 39 -2.19 1.97 10.15
C ILE A 39 -2.55 2.01 11.63
N ALA A 40 -1.69 2.64 12.42
CA ALA A 40 -1.95 2.98 13.81
C ALA A 40 -2.49 4.41 13.89
N MET A 41 -3.32 4.65 14.89
CA MET A 41 -3.84 5.98 15.21
C MET A 41 -3.32 6.37 16.58
N SER A 42 -2.73 7.56 16.67
CA SER A 42 -2.46 8.21 17.95
C SER A 42 -3.49 9.30 18.21
N LYS A 43 -3.77 9.53 19.50
CA LYS A 43 -4.59 10.62 20.01
C LYS A 43 -3.80 11.36 21.05
N GLU A 44 -3.80 12.69 20.98
CA GLU A 44 -3.18 13.54 22.01
C GLU A 44 -4.14 13.82 23.18
N TYR A 45 -5.44 14.00 22.88
CA TYR A 45 -6.47 14.36 23.85
C TYR A 45 -7.63 13.35 23.88
N PRO A 46 -8.33 13.18 25.02
CA PRO A 46 -8.04 13.77 26.34
C PRO A 46 -6.84 13.12 27.06
N LYS A 47 -6.42 11.93 26.62
CA LYS A 47 -5.21 11.25 27.08
C LYS A 47 -4.46 10.68 25.88
N ARG A 48 -3.13 10.75 25.94
CA ARG A 48 -2.27 10.16 24.92
C ARG A 48 -2.57 8.66 24.79
N SER A 49 -2.94 8.22 23.59
CA SER A 49 -3.17 6.80 23.31
C SER A 49 -2.70 6.44 21.92
N LEU A 50 -2.38 5.15 21.72
CA LEU A 50 -1.95 4.59 20.46
C LEU A 50 -2.69 3.27 20.23
N LYS A 51 -3.33 3.12 19.07
CA LYS A 51 -4.09 1.91 18.72
C LYS A 51 -3.90 1.50 17.27
N VAL A 52 -3.98 0.20 17.00
CA VAL A 52 -4.05 -0.34 15.63
C VAL A 52 -5.46 -0.09 15.10
N ILE A 53 -5.60 0.60 13.97
CA ILE A 53 -6.90 0.76 13.29
C ILE A 53 -7.05 -0.14 12.08
N THR A 54 -5.94 -0.51 11.43
CA THR A 54 -5.93 -1.48 10.34
C THR A 54 -4.72 -2.38 10.47
N LEU A 55 -4.86 -3.65 10.06
CA LEU A 55 -3.77 -4.59 10.04
C LEU A 55 -3.97 -5.57 8.89
N THR A 56 -2.95 -5.69 8.04
CA THR A 56 -3.06 -6.45 6.80
C THR A 56 -1.76 -7.16 6.46
N THR A 57 -1.86 -8.25 5.70
CA THR A 57 -0.68 -8.92 5.14
C THR A 57 -0.79 -9.11 3.63
N GLY A 58 0.34 -9.26 2.95
CA GLY A 58 0.36 -9.70 1.57
C GLY A 58 1.47 -9.11 0.71
N THR A 59 1.73 -9.79 -0.40
CA THR A 59 2.88 -9.57 -1.30
C THR A 59 2.51 -9.73 -2.77
N LYS A 60 1.23 -9.95 -3.08
CA LYS A 60 0.78 -10.41 -4.40
C LYS A 60 -0.02 -9.33 -5.11
N CYS A 61 0.10 -9.33 -6.44
CA CYS A 61 -0.65 -8.46 -7.33
C CYS A 61 -1.15 -9.29 -8.51
N LEU A 62 -2.37 -9.03 -8.97
CA LEU A 62 -2.94 -9.73 -10.12
C LEU A 62 -2.37 -9.20 -11.44
N GLY A 63 -2.30 -10.08 -12.45
CA GLY A 63 -2.04 -9.70 -13.83
C GLY A 63 -3.19 -8.89 -14.44
N PHE A 64 -2.96 -8.28 -15.60
CA PHE A 64 -3.98 -7.51 -16.32
C PHE A 64 -5.15 -8.38 -16.79
N SER A 65 -4.87 -9.61 -17.23
CA SER A 65 -5.87 -10.59 -17.67
C SER A 65 -6.88 -10.98 -16.59
N GLN A 66 -6.52 -10.82 -15.32
CA GLN A 66 -7.33 -11.18 -14.16
C GLN A 66 -8.20 -10.03 -13.63
N LEU A 67 -8.16 -8.87 -14.29
CA LEU A 67 -8.94 -7.70 -13.88
C LEU A 67 -10.41 -7.86 -14.25
N SER A 68 -11.24 -7.27 -13.40
CA SER A 68 -12.69 -7.25 -13.56
C SER A 68 -13.17 -5.83 -13.81
N ASP A 69 -14.03 -5.68 -14.81
CA ASP A 69 -14.75 -4.45 -15.11
C ASP A 69 -15.81 -4.12 -14.05
N LYS A 70 -16.28 -5.10 -13.27
CA LYS A 70 -17.26 -4.95 -12.18
C LYS A 70 -16.68 -4.43 -10.86
N GLY A 71 -15.37 -4.20 -10.81
CA GLY A 71 -14.69 -3.72 -9.61
C GLY A 71 -14.73 -4.65 -8.40
N ASP A 72 -14.97 -5.94 -8.61
CA ASP A 72 -15.30 -6.93 -7.58
C ASP A 72 -14.11 -7.79 -7.12
N VAL A 73 -12.90 -7.46 -7.60
CA VAL A 73 -11.62 -8.13 -7.27
C VAL A 73 -10.63 -7.13 -6.69
N LEU A 74 -9.84 -7.55 -5.68
CA LEU A 74 -8.65 -6.80 -5.27
C LEU A 74 -7.52 -7.02 -6.25
N PHE A 75 -7.12 -5.93 -6.90
CA PHE A 75 -6.04 -5.94 -7.87
C PHE A 75 -4.66 -6.08 -7.23
N ASP A 76 -4.44 -5.33 -6.16
CA ASP A 76 -3.16 -5.22 -5.47
C ASP A 76 -3.37 -5.58 -4.02
N SER A 77 -2.71 -6.67 -3.62
CA SER A 77 -2.76 -7.25 -2.29
C SER A 77 -1.43 -7.13 -1.55
N HIS A 78 -0.60 -6.14 -1.90
CA HIS A 78 0.48 -5.71 -1.01
C HIS A 78 -0.10 -5.15 0.30
N ALA A 79 0.53 -5.50 1.42
CA ALA A 79 0.05 -5.18 2.75
C ALA A 79 -0.29 -3.68 2.90
N GLU A 80 0.63 -2.77 2.59
CA GLU A 80 0.45 -1.32 2.71
C GLU A 80 -0.69 -0.78 1.84
N VAL A 81 -0.95 -1.41 0.69
CA VAL A 81 -2.10 -1.07 -0.18
C VAL A 81 -3.41 -1.53 0.44
N LEU A 82 -3.43 -2.75 1.00
CA LEU A 82 -4.59 -3.28 1.71
C LEU A 82 -4.88 -2.49 2.98
N ALA A 83 -3.86 -2.08 3.74
CA ALA A 83 -3.99 -1.27 4.94
C ALA A 83 -4.71 0.04 4.63
N ARG A 84 -4.30 0.75 3.57
CA ARG A 84 -5.01 1.95 3.10
C ARG A 84 -6.45 1.67 2.68
N ARG A 85 -6.72 0.56 1.97
CA ARG A 85 -8.10 0.22 1.56
C ARG A 85 -8.98 -0.11 2.76
N SER A 86 -8.42 -0.81 3.74
CA SER A 86 -9.05 -1.09 5.03
C SER A 86 -9.33 0.21 5.80
N PHE A 87 -8.42 1.19 5.73
CA PHE A 87 -8.60 2.52 6.32
C PHE A 87 -9.77 3.28 5.71
N ILE A 88 -9.96 3.21 4.38
CA ILE A 88 -11.14 3.81 3.72
C ILE A 88 -12.44 3.20 4.27
N LYS A 89 -12.49 1.87 4.44
CA LYS A 89 -13.65 1.19 5.03
C LYS A 89 -13.88 1.59 6.49
N PHE A 90 -12.82 1.72 7.27
CA PHE A 90 -12.84 2.22 8.65
C PHE A 90 -13.41 3.64 8.72
N MET A 91 -12.95 4.55 7.88
CA MET A 91 -13.49 5.91 7.79
C MET A 91 -14.99 5.91 7.42
N MET A 92 -15.41 5.09 6.45
CA MET A 92 -16.82 4.97 6.08
C MET A 92 -17.70 4.45 7.23
N HIS A 93 -17.19 3.51 8.03
CA HIS A 93 -17.90 3.05 9.22
C HIS A 93 -18.11 4.18 10.24
N HIS A 94 -17.06 4.97 10.51
CA HIS A 94 -17.15 6.11 11.41
C HIS A 94 -18.01 7.25 10.86
N MET A 95 -18.09 7.46 9.54
CA MET A 95 -19.04 8.39 8.94
C MET A 95 -20.48 7.98 9.26
N LEU A 96 -20.82 6.70 9.10
CA LEU A 96 -22.16 6.20 9.44
C LEU A 96 -22.46 6.26 10.94
N LEU A 97 -21.47 6.01 11.81
CA LEU A 97 -21.67 6.21 13.25
C LEU A 97 -22.13 7.64 13.54
N VAL A 98 -21.44 8.64 12.97
CA VAL A 98 -21.80 10.05 13.17
C VAL A 98 -23.19 10.38 12.60
N LEU A 99 -23.51 9.89 11.40
CA LEU A 99 -24.81 10.14 10.78
C LEU A 99 -25.96 9.55 11.59
N HIS A 100 -25.80 8.32 12.09
CA HIS A 100 -26.77 7.68 12.98
C HIS A 100 -26.70 8.18 14.44
N LYS A 101 -26.07 9.33 14.68
CA LYS A 101 -25.94 9.98 16.01
C LYS A 101 -25.31 9.07 17.07
N ASN A 102 -24.47 8.12 16.65
CA ASN A 102 -23.61 7.33 17.51
C ASN A 102 -22.25 8.01 17.67
N ASP A 103 -21.56 7.70 18.76
CA ASP A 103 -20.23 8.25 19.03
C ASP A 103 -19.19 7.74 18.03
N SER A 104 -18.56 8.67 17.32
CA SER A 104 -17.35 8.43 16.55
C SER A 104 -16.16 9.01 17.26
N GLU A 105 -15.19 8.16 17.54
CA GLU A 105 -13.97 8.57 18.22
C GLU A 105 -12.98 9.31 17.31
N ILE A 106 -13.23 9.35 15.99
CA ILE A 106 -12.31 9.92 14.99
C ILE A 106 -12.89 11.06 14.17
N LEU A 107 -14.21 11.10 14.00
CA LEU A 107 -14.87 12.04 13.10
C LEU A 107 -15.90 12.86 13.87
N THR A 108 -16.06 14.08 13.41
CA THR A 108 -17.20 14.95 13.68
C THR A 108 -17.84 15.31 12.34
N TYR A 109 -19.07 15.79 12.38
CA TYR A 109 -19.79 16.24 11.20
C TYR A 109 -20.20 17.70 11.40
N ASN A 110 -19.86 18.53 10.42
CA ASN A 110 -20.27 19.92 10.38
C ASN A 110 -21.57 19.98 9.55
N GLU A 111 -22.67 20.25 10.24
CA GLU A 111 -24.02 20.32 9.67
C GLU A 111 -24.18 21.50 8.68
N THR A 112 -23.43 22.59 8.88
CA THR A 112 -23.45 23.78 8.02
C THR A 112 -22.79 23.51 6.68
N ASP A 113 -21.56 22.99 6.71
CA ASP A 113 -20.78 22.72 5.49
C ASP A 113 -21.12 21.35 4.87
N LYS A 114 -21.86 20.52 5.60
CA LYS A 114 -22.19 19.13 5.26
C LYS A 114 -20.95 18.28 4.98
N LYS A 115 -19.94 18.46 5.84
CA LYS A 115 -18.61 17.84 5.73
C LYS A 115 -18.20 17.14 7.01
N PHE A 116 -17.50 16.02 6.85
CA PHE A 116 -16.85 15.32 7.96
C PHE A 116 -15.48 15.93 8.24
N ASN A 117 -15.17 16.08 9.53
CA ASN A 117 -13.91 16.58 10.04
C ASN A 117 -13.25 15.54 10.93
N LEU A 118 -11.92 15.38 10.80
CA LEU A 118 -11.16 14.64 11.80
C LEU A 118 -11.22 15.36 13.13
N ARG A 119 -11.36 14.62 14.23
CA ARG A 119 -11.24 15.20 15.57
C ARG A 119 -9.82 15.75 15.79
N PRO A 120 -9.67 16.89 16.48
CA PRO A 120 -8.37 17.44 16.82
C PRO A 120 -7.48 16.46 17.58
N GLY A 121 -6.17 16.54 17.34
CA GLY A 121 -5.17 15.70 18.03
C GLY A 121 -5.12 14.25 17.56
N ILE A 122 -5.76 13.90 16.43
CA ILE A 122 -5.64 12.58 15.79
C ILE A 122 -4.52 12.61 14.75
N ALA A 123 -3.64 11.62 14.83
CA ALA A 123 -2.61 11.37 13.83
C ALA A 123 -2.62 9.90 13.38
N PHE A 124 -2.25 9.65 12.12
CA PHE A 124 -2.19 8.31 11.54
C PHE A 124 -0.76 7.96 11.15
N HIS A 125 -0.34 6.75 11.49
CA HIS A 125 1.03 6.27 11.33
C HIS A 125 1.01 4.96 10.55
N LEU A 126 1.68 4.93 9.40
CA LEU A 126 1.79 3.71 8.60
C LEU A 126 2.99 2.91 9.07
N PHE A 127 2.76 1.70 9.57
CA PHE A 127 3.80 0.71 9.83
C PHE A 127 3.85 -0.31 8.69
N VAL A 128 5.04 -0.65 8.20
CA VAL A 128 5.27 -1.73 7.23
C VAL A 128 6.46 -2.56 7.68
N SER A 129 6.37 -3.89 7.65
CA SER A 129 7.46 -4.77 8.11
C SER A 129 8.72 -4.72 7.23
N HIS A 130 8.66 -4.07 6.06
CA HIS A 130 9.75 -3.94 5.11
C HIS A 130 9.59 -2.66 4.28
N VAL A 131 10.68 -2.12 3.74
CA VAL A 131 10.64 -0.99 2.79
C VAL A 131 9.75 -1.30 1.57
N PRO A 132 9.00 -0.31 1.03
CA PRO A 132 8.01 -0.56 -0.01
C PRO A 132 8.70 -0.89 -1.33
N CYS A 133 8.06 -1.72 -2.16
CA CYS A 133 8.61 -2.03 -3.49
C CYS A 133 8.71 -0.78 -4.38
N GLY A 134 9.60 -0.81 -5.36
CA GLY A 134 9.92 0.34 -6.21
C GLY A 134 11.20 1.05 -5.77
N ASP A 135 11.24 2.37 -5.99
CA ASP A 135 12.43 3.21 -5.79
C ASP A 135 13.02 3.17 -4.37
N ALA A 136 12.20 3.02 -3.34
CA ALA A 136 12.65 2.99 -1.95
C ALA A 136 13.50 1.75 -1.61
N ALA A 137 13.42 0.69 -2.43
CA ALA A 137 14.16 -0.54 -2.25
C ALA A 137 15.49 -0.58 -3.03
N ILE A 138 15.90 0.55 -3.62
CA ILE A 138 17.10 0.67 -4.45
C ILE A 138 18.13 1.55 -3.74
N PHE A 139 19.09 0.90 -3.07
CA PHE A 139 20.16 1.54 -2.32
C PHE A 139 21.37 0.60 -2.14
N PRO A 140 22.58 1.14 -1.88
CA PRO A 140 23.78 0.33 -1.70
C PRO A 140 23.67 -0.72 -0.60
N LYS A 141 24.26 -1.90 -0.82
CA LYS A 141 24.60 -2.83 0.25
C LYS A 141 25.88 -2.32 0.91
N ASN A 142 25.82 -2.06 2.21
CA ASN A 142 27.03 -1.77 2.98
C ASN A 142 27.56 -3.08 3.57
N PRO A 143 28.88 -3.30 3.64
CA PRO A 143 29.46 -4.51 4.24
C PRO A 143 29.04 -4.71 5.71
N GLU A 144 28.77 -3.64 6.46
CA GLU A 144 28.22 -3.71 7.83
C GLU A 144 26.76 -4.22 7.88
N ASN A 145 26.02 -4.14 6.77
CA ASN A 145 24.66 -4.67 6.63
C ASN A 145 24.62 -6.12 6.11
N GLU A 146 25.77 -6.69 5.71
CA GLU A 146 25.85 -8.03 5.11
C GLU A 146 25.65 -9.18 6.11
N GLU A 147 25.84 -8.94 7.42
CA GLU A 147 25.54 -9.95 8.45
C GLU A 147 24.02 -10.23 8.60
N ASN A 148 23.14 -9.55 7.86
CA ASN A 148 21.69 -9.61 8.09
C ASN A 148 20.77 -9.57 6.85
N SER A 149 21.19 -10.01 5.66
CA SER A 149 20.24 -10.09 4.53
C SER A 149 20.47 -11.19 3.51
N GLY A 150 19.51 -12.13 3.46
CA GLY A 150 19.26 -13.00 2.31
C GLY A 150 18.89 -12.19 1.06
N GLU A 151 19.28 -12.73 -0.11
CA GLU A 151 19.11 -12.10 -1.41
C GLU A 151 17.64 -11.81 -1.75
N LEU A 152 17.34 -10.59 -2.18
CA LEU A 152 16.02 -10.21 -2.67
C LEU A 152 15.87 -10.47 -4.18
N VAL A 153 15.15 -11.55 -4.49
CA VAL A 153 14.32 -11.83 -5.69
C VAL A 153 15.06 -11.94 -7.03
N GLN A 154 15.42 -13.18 -7.39
CA GLN A 154 15.07 -13.72 -8.71
C GLN A 154 13.56 -14.01 -8.70
N GLY A 155 12.83 -13.51 -9.69
CA GLY A 155 11.45 -13.91 -9.90
C GLY A 155 11.44 -15.33 -10.44
N ASP A 156 10.54 -16.17 -9.93
CA ASP A 156 10.18 -17.44 -10.56
C ASP A 156 9.52 -17.12 -11.92
N CYS A 157 10.35 -16.97 -12.93
CA CYS A 157 9.97 -17.07 -14.34
C CYS A 157 10.59 -18.38 -14.80
N GLU A 158 9.76 -19.38 -15.10
CA GLU A 158 10.19 -20.53 -15.89
C GLU A 158 10.60 -20.03 -17.28
N GLU A 159 11.85 -19.62 -17.42
CA GLU A 159 12.54 -19.53 -18.70
C GLU A 159 13.72 -20.50 -18.66
N ASN A 160 13.75 -21.40 -19.65
CA ASN A 160 14.76 -22.42 -19.84
C ASN A 160 16.18 -21.90 -19.58
N PRO A 161 17.04 -22.64 -18.85
CA PRO A 161 18.42 -22.22 -18.62
C PRO A 161 19.19 -22.29 -19.94
N SER A 162 19.44 -21.12 -20.52
CA SER A 162 20.45 -20.99 -21.56
C SER A 162 21.81 -21.26 -20.93
N LYS A 163 22.46 -22.34 -21.39
CA LYS A 163 23.74 -22.86 -20.94
C LYS A 163 24.75 -21.73 -20.68
N LYS A 164 25.18 -21.57 -19.41
CA LYS A 164 26.40 -20.85 -19.07
C LYS A 164 27.59 -21.60 -19.68
N LEU A 165 28.22 -21.04 -20.70
CA LEU A 165 29.57 -21.43 -21.10
C LEU A 165 30.50 -20.87 -20.01
N LYS A 166 31.06 -21.74 -19.17
CA LYS A 166 32.25 -21.41 -18.37
C LYS A 166 33.40 -21.25 -19.37
N LEU A 167 33.91 -20.03 -19.52
CA LEU A 167 35.27 -19.85 -20.03
C LEU A 167 36.18 -19.85 -18.81
N ASP A 168 36.86 -20.98 -18.61
CA ASP A 168 38.03 -21.06 -17.74
C ASP A 168 39.19 -20.37 -18.49
N ILE A 169 39.67 -19.24 -17.96
CA ILE A 169 40.99 -18.71 -18.31
C ILE A 169 41.83 -18.79 -17.04
N SER A 170 42.56 -19.89 -16.93
CA SER A 170 43.75 -19.98 -16.10
C SER A 170 44.83 -19.08 -16.70
N ASN A 171 45.27 -18.08 -15.95
CA ASN A 171 46.61 -17.52 -16.09
C ASN A 171 47.07 -17.09 -14.70
N GLU A 172 47.94 -17.92 -14.13
CA GLU A 172 48.72 -17.61 -12.94
C GLU A 172 49.92 -16.72 -13.31
N LEU A 173 50.23 -15.82 -12.38
CA LEU A 173 51.48 -15.06 -12.19
C LEU A 173 51.62 -13.75 -12.99
N ASP A 174 51.40 -12.62 -12.29
CA ASP A 174 52.54 -11.86 -11.82
C ASP A 174 52.24 -11.00 -10.58
N ASN A 175 53.17 -11.07 -9.63
CA ASN A 175 53.20 -10.34 -8.37
C ASN A 175 53.67 -8.89 -8.62
N SER A 176 52.81 -7.90 -8.39
CA SER A 176 53.22 -6.59 -7.83
C SER A 176 52.03 -5.66 -7.57
N ASN A 177 51.88 -5.28 -6.30
CA ASN A 177 51.38 -4.01 -5.78
C ASN A 177 50.28 -3.26 -6.56
N ASN A 178 49.02 -3.53 -6.21
CA ASN A 178 48.00 -2.52 -5.82
C ASN A 178 46.63 -3.20 -5.67
N ASN A 179 46.36 -3.80 -4.50
CA ASN A 179 45.00 -4.23 -4.17
C ASN A 179 44.16 -3.02 -3.72
N SER A 180 43.90 -2.09 -4.64
CA SER A 180 42.60 -1.41 -4.63
C SER A 180 41.63 -2.33 -5.38
N SER A 181 41.22 -3.41 -4.72
CA SER A 181 40.10 -4.22 -5.24
C SER A 181 38.92 -3.26 -5.33
N TYR A 182 38.53 -2.90 -6.56
CA TYR A 182 37.28 -2.20 -6.83
C TYR A 182 36.15 -3.12 -6.36
N ALA A 183 35.81 -3.05 -5.07
CA ALA A 183 34.65 -3.71 -4.54
C ALA A 183 33.47 -3.15 -5.33
N VAL A 184 32.89 -3.98 -6.19
CA VAL A 184 31.68 -3.62 -6.90
C VAL A 184 30.61 -3.46 -5.82
N HIS A 185 30.38 -2.22 -5.38
CA HIS A 185 29.33 -1.90 -4.42
C HIS A 185 28.01 -2.33 -5.02
N ASP A 186 27.50 -3.47 -4.54
CA ASP A 186 26.22 -4.00 -4.97
C ASP A 186 25.07 -3.21 -4.33
N ILE A 187 23.86 -3.39 -4.84
CA ILE A 187 22.66 -2.70 -4.34
C ILE A 187 21.59 -3.70 -3.92
N TYR A 188 20.73 -3.28 -3.00
CA TYR A 188 19.42 -3.89 -2.84
C TYR A 188 18.61 -3.62 -4.12
N ARG A 189 18.01 -4.70 -4.66
CA ARG A 189 17.28 -4.69 -5.93
C ARG A 189 15.79 -4.78 -5.69
N THR A 190 15.02 -4.28 -6.67
CA THR A 190 13.56 -4.38 -6.64
C THR A 190 13.03 -5.27 -7.75
N GLY A 191 12.02 -6.08 -7.42
CA GLY A 191 11.26 -6.84 -8.43
C GLY A 191 10.32 -5.96 -9.28
N ALA A 192 10.12 -4.69 -8.89
CA ALA A 192 9.29 -3.74 -9.61
C ALA A 192 9.99 -3.26 -10.89
N LYS A 193 9.27 -3.23 -12.00
CA LYS A 193 9.81 -2.90 -13.33
C LYS A 193 9.55 -1.44 -13.68
N CYS A 194 10.47 -0.78 -14.37
CA CYS A 194 10.27 0.59 -14.85
C CYS A 194 9.04 0.64 -15.78
N VAL A 195 8.29 1.75 -15.71
CA VAL A 195 7.10 1.92 -16.56
C VAL A 195 7.51 2.22 -18.00
N ASP A 196 6.71 1.73 -18.94
CA ASP A 196 6.87 2.00 -20.37
C ASP A 196 6.88 3.53 -20.63
N GLY A 197 7.89 4.02 -21.37
CA GLY A 197 8.08 5.45 -21.67
C GLY A 197 8.88 6.24 -20.62
N ASP A 198 9.28 5.60 -19.51
CA ASP A 198 10.20 6.16 -18.53
C ASP A 198 11.65 5.67 -18.78
N VAL A 199 12.62 6.16 -18.00
CA VAL A 199 13.99 5.63 -18.01
C VAL A 199 13.99 4.17 -17.59
N GLN A 200 14.71 3.33 -18.33
CA GLN A 200 14.76 1.89 -18.11
C GLN A 200 16.02 1.47 -17.36
N ASP A 201 15.92 0.36 -16.62
CA ASP A 201 17.04 -0.26 -15.94
C ASP A 201 18.09 -0.76 -16.96
N PRO A 202 19.35 -0.31 -16.89
CA PRO A 202 20.41 -0.76 -17.79
C PRO A 202 20.87 -2.21 -17.48
N LYS A 203 20.55 -2.74 -16.29
CA LYS A 203 20.85 -4.13 -15.86
C LYS A 203 22.34 -4.48 -15.88
N MET A 204 23.21 -3.49 -15.70
CA MET A 204 24.65 -3.70 -15.56
C MET A 204 24.97 -4.26 -14.16
N PRO A 205 26.15 -4.86 -13.94
CA PRO A 205 26.55 -5.35 -12.63
C PRO A 205 26.58 -4.27 -11.54
N GLY A 206 26.35 -4.68 -10.29
CA GLY A 206 26.47 -3.81 -9.11
C GLY A 206 25.49 -2.64 -9.07
N LYS A 207 25.99 -1.47 -8.65
CA LYS A 207 25.23 -0.21 -8.53
C LYS A 207 24.53 0.24 -9.80
N ASP A 208 25.05 -0.14 -10.95
CA ASP A 208 24.53 0.26 -12.26
C ASP A 208 23.44 -0.70 -12.75
N PHE A 209 22.86 -1.55 -11.89
CA PHE A 209 21.77 -2.44 -12.30
C PHE A 209 20.44 -1.70 -12.48
N HIS A 210 20.12 -0.81 -11.54
CA HIS A 210 18.86 -0.08 -11.50
C HIS A 210 19.06 1.42 -11.64
N VAL A 211 18.11 2.07 -12.31
CA VAL A 211 17.94 3.53 -12.21
C VAL A 211 17.10 3.89 -10.99
N ILE A 212 17.45 5.01 -10.34
CA ILE A 212 16.67 5.60 -9.25
C ILE A 212 15.72 6.69 -9.78
N GLY A 213 14.64 6.97 -9.06
CA GLY A 213 13.65 8.01 -9.37
C GLY A 213 12.56 7.60 -10.37
N ALA A 214 12.82 6.62 -11.24
CA ALA A 214 11.87 6.17 -12.26
C ALA A 214 10.56 5.61 -11.67
N LEU A 215 9.44 5.82 -12.37
CA LEU A 215 8.18 5.17 -12.01
C LEU A 215 8.25 3.66 -12.27
N ARG A 216 7.64 2.87 -11.39
CA ARG A 216 7.68 1.42 -11.48
C ARG A 216 6.31 0.76 -11.34
N THR A 217 6.11 -0.38 -11.99
CA THR A 217 4.98 -1.29 -11.74
C THR A 217 5.45 -2.50 -10.96
N LYS A 218 4.54 -3.10 -10.20
CA LYS A 218 4.79 -4.36 -9.49
C LYS A 218 5.07 -5.50 -10.48
N PRO A 219 5.73 -6.58 -10.05
CA PRO A 219 5.67 -7.82 -10.81
C PRO A 219 4.23 -8.38 -10.77
N GLY A 220 3.70 -8.80 -11.92
CA GLY A 220 2.42 -9.52 -12.02
C GLY A 220 2.58 -11.01 -11.74
N ARG A 221 1.47 -11.72 -11.50
CA ARG A 221 1.44 -13.19 -11.57
C ARG A 221 1.05 -13.61 -12.98
N GLY A 222 2.00 -14.08 -13.77
CA GLY A 222 1.81 -14.35 -15.19
C GLY A 222 2.00 -13.07 -15.99
N ASP A 223 0.93 -12.51 -16.53
CA ASP A 223 1.02 -11.31 -17.36
C ASP A 223 1.33 -10.03 -16.55
N PRO A 224 1.94 -9.00 -17.18
CA PRO A 224 2.33 -7.77 -16.49
C PRO A 224 1.16 -7.10 -15.77
N THR A 225 1.43 -6.60 -14.57
CA THR A 225 0.43 -5.84 -13.82
C THR A 225 0.45 -4.35 -14.20
N TRP A 226 -0.71 -3.71 -14.09
CA TRP A 226 -0.89 -2.26 -14.19
C TRP A 226 -0.89 -1.56 -12.82
N SER A 227 -0.34 -2.22 -11.80
CA SER A 227 -0.27 -1.67 -10.45
C SER A 227 1.07 -1.00 -10.27
N MET A 228 1.05 0.30 -10.01
CA MET A 228 2.26 1.04 -9.64
C MET A 228 2.91 0.45 -8.38
N SER A 229 4.20 0.69 -8.21
CA SER A 229 4.97 0.26 -7.04
C SER A 229 4.42 0.91 -5.77
N CYS A 230 4.72 0.33 -4.61
CA CYS A 230 4.25 0.89 -3.34
C CYS A 230 4.93 2.23 -3.03
N SER A 231 6.20 2.40 -3.42
CA SER A 231 6.90 3.69 -3.35
C SER A 231 6.14 4.78 -4.09
N ASP A 232 5.72 4.53 -5.34
CA ASP A 232 4.99 5.50 -6.17
C ASP A 232 3.59 5.78 -5.61
N LYS A 233 2.93 4.78 -5.03
CA LYS A 233 1.63 4.95 -4.38
C LYS A 233 1.71 5.80 -3.13
N ILE A 234 2.73 5.59 -2.29
CA ILE A 234 2.93 6.38 -1.06
C ILE A 234 3.27 7.83 -1.44
N ALA A 235 4.11 8.04 -2.47
CA ALA A 235 4.36 9.38 -3.02
C ALA A 235 3.06 10.08 -3.45
N LEU A 236 2.17 9.38 -4.14
CA LEU A 236 0.83 9.92 -4.48
C LEU A 236 -0.02 10.20 -3.23
N TRP A 237 0.07 9.39 -2.18
CA TRP A 237 -0.67 9.62 -0.93
C TRP A 237 -0.15 10.85 -0.18
N ASN A 238 1.14 11.17 -0.30
CA ASN A 238 1.70 12.39 0.25
C ASN A 238 1.23 13.66 -0.48
N VAL A 239 0.60 13.54 -1.65
CA VAL A 239 -0.03 14.68 -2.33
C VAL A 239 -1.55 14.67 -2.16
N CYS A 240 -2.21 13.55 -2.45
CA CYS A 240 -3.67 13.46 -2.50
C CYS A 240 -4.33 13.01 -1.19
N GLY A 241 -3.55 12.60 -0.19
CA GLY A 241 -4.03 11.97 1.04
C GLY A 241 -4.43 10.49 0.87
N ILE A 242 -4.59 9.81 2.00
CA ILE A 242 -4.88 8.38 2.06
C ILE A 242 -6.38 8.05 1.90
N GLN A 243 -7.28 9.02 2.04
CA GLN A 243 -8.75 8.86 1.98
C GLN A 243 -9.27 8.50 0.57
N GLY A 244 -8.58 8.96 -0.49
CA GLY A 244 -9.00 8.75 -1.86
C GLY A 244 -10.23 9.57 -2.29
N ALA A 245 -10.52 9.53 -3.60
CA ALA A 245 -11.50 10.40 -4.25
C ALA A 245 -12.92 10.34 -3.65
N LEU A 246 -13.44 9.15 -3.34
CA LEU A 246 -14.79 9.02 -2.78
C LEU A 246 -14.91 9.77 -1.45
N LEU A 247 -14.01 9.52 -0.50
CA LEU A 247 -14.10 10.18 0.80
C LEU A 247 -13.75 11.66 0.75
N SER A 248 -12.89 12.11 -0.18
CA SER A 248 -12.59 13.54 -0.31
C SER A 248 -13.79 14.39 -0.73
N SER A 249 -14.84 13.81 -1.35
CA SER A 249 -16.05 14.60 -1.61
C SER A 249 -16.86 14.86 -0.33
N LEU A 250 -16.63 14.10 0.74
CA LEU A 250 -17.36 14.19 2.02
C LEU A 250 -16.52 14.76 3.16
N LEU A 251 -15.20 14.72 3.07
CA LEU A 251 -14.30 15.29 4.06
C LEU A 251 -14.04 16.77 3.76
N GLU A 252 -13.83 17.54 4.83
CA GLU A 252 -13.42 18.94 4.76
C GLU A 252 -11.98 19.09 4.25
N ALA A 253 -11.08 18.23 4.74
CA ALA A 253 -9.67 18.24 4.39
C ALA A 253 -9.16 16.82 4.04
N PRO A 254 -8.12 16.71 3.18
CA PRO A 254 -7.44 15.44 2.94
C PRO A 254 -6.79 14.90 4.22
N VAL A 255 -6.71 13.56 4.32
CA VAL A 255 -6.09 12.89 5.47
C VAL A 255 -4.70 12.42 5.06
N TYR A 256 -3.68 12.84 5.80
CA TYR A 256 -2.29 12.46 5.57
C TYR A 256 -1.74 11.57 6.69
N LEU A 257 -0.64 10.86 6.38
CA LEU A 257 0.11 10.11 7.37
C LEU A 257 1.08 11.07 8.07
N SER A 258 1.11 11.06 9.40
CA SER A 258 2.08 11.82 10.19
C SER A 258 3.45 11.16 10.20
N SER A 259 3.49 9.82 10.15
CA SER A 259 4.75 9.08 10.02
C SER A 259 4.61 7.77 9.25
N ILE A 260 5.74 7.30 8.72
CA ILE A 260 5.92 6.00 8.08
C ILE A 260 7.05 5.27 8.81
N ILE A 261 6.72 4.14 9.41
CA ILE A 261 7.62 3.32 10.22
C ILE A 261 7.89 2.00 9.49
N PHE A 262 9.15 1.61 9.43
CA PHE A 262 9.57 0.33 8.87
C PHE A 262 10.04 -0.62 9.97
N GLY A 263 9.71 -1.90 9.88
CA GLY A 263 10.29 -2.93 10.77
C GLY A 263 11.81 -3.09 10.54
N LYS A 264 12.47 -3.91 11.37
CA LYS A 264 13.88 -4.25 11.14
C LYS A 264 14.04 -5.03 9.84
N CYS A 265 14.65 -4.38 8.85
CA CYS A 265 14.92 -4.84 7.50
C CYS A 265 16.06 -4.00 6.89
N PRO A 266 16.63 -4.38 5.73
CA PRO A 266 17.47 -3.46 4.98
C PRO A 266 16.79 -2.12 4.78
N PHE A 267 17.46 -1.05 5.17
CA PHE A 267 16.87 0.28 5.28
C PHE A 267 17.91 1.34 4.95
N ASP A 268 17.54 2.25 4.06
CA ASP A 268 18.30 3.47 3.79
C ASP A 268 17.34 4.66 3.81
N SER A 269 17.54 5.56 4.77
CA SER A 269 16.66 6.71 4.98
C SER A 269 16.64 7.65 3.77
N LYS A 270 17.79 7.82 3.10
CA LYS A 270 17.91 8.71 1.93
C LYS A 270 17.13 8.15 0.75
N ALA A 271 17.22 6.84 0.49
CA ALA A 271 16.48 6.18 -0.56
C ALA A 271 14.96 6.25 -0.35
N ILE A 272 14.51 6.11 0.90
CA ILE A 272 13.09 6.24 1.23
C ILE A 272 12.63 7.69 1.08
N GLN A 273 13.38 8.66 1.60
CA GLN A 273 13.07 10.09 1.46
C GLN A 273 13.01 10.51 -0.01
N ARG A 274 13.99 10.09 -0.82
CA ARG A 274 13.97 10.24 -2.27
C ARG A 274 12.68 9.70 -2.88
N ALA A 275 12.34 8.46 -2.55
CA ALA A 275 11.24 7.72 -3.16
C ALA A 275 9.84 8.24 -2.78
N VAL A 276 9.65 8.86 -1.61
CA VAL A 276 8.29 9.23 -1.15
C VAL A 276 8.11 10.71 -0.84
N ILE A 277 9.18 11.51 -0.80
CA ILE A 277 9.15 12.95 -0.44
C ILE A 277 9.88 13.81 -1.48
N GLU A 278 11.15 13.53 -1.78
CA GLU A 278 11.97 14.49 -2.53
C GLU A 278 11.56 14.56 -3.99
N ARG A 279 11.28 13.42 -4.65
CA ARG A 279 10.87 13.40 -6.06
C ARG A 279 9.48 13.99 -6.33
N ILE A 280 8.72 14.32 -5.28
CA ILE A 280 7.43 15.01 -5.39
C ILE A 280 7.54 16.50 -5.01
N SER A 281 8.75 17.01 -4.74
CA SER A 281 8.97 18.38 -4.29
C SER A 281 8.58 19.44 -5.33
N ASP A 282 8.64 19.10 -6.62
CA ASP A 282 8.26 20.00 -7.72
C ASP A 282 6.74 20.15 -7.91
N VAL A 283 5.92 19.43 -7.13
CA VAL A 283 4.45 19.54 -7.15
C VAL A 283 4.05 20.94 -6.70
N THR A 284 3.43 21.71 -7.60
CA THR A 284 3.02 23.10 -7.35
C THR A 284 1.55 23.32 -7.71
N PHE A 285 0.95 24.43 -7.28
CA PHE A 285 -0.45 24.78 -7.60
C PHE A 285 -1.49 23.74 -7.13
N LEU A 286 -1.35 23.26 -5.88
CA LEU A 286 -2.33 22.37 -5.29
C LEU A 286 -3.63 23.12 -4.90
N PRO A 287 -4.80 22.47 -4.99
CA PRO A 287 -6.06 23.03 -4.51
C PRO A 287 -6.03 23.36 -3.02
N SER A 288 -6.99 24.18 -2.57
CA SER A 288 -7.15 24.49 -1.14
C SER A 288 -7.23 23.21 -0.29
N GLN A 289 -6.65 23.25 0.91
CA GLN A 289 -6.49 22.13 1.85
C GLN A 289 -5.51 21.01 1.41
N TYR A 290 -5.05 20.96 0.16
CA TYR A 290 -4.04 19.99 -0.29
C TYR A 290 -2.62 20.59 -0.20
N TYR A 291 -1.67 19.77 0.25
CA TYR A 291 -0.26 20.15 0.34
C TYR A 291 0.64 18.93 0.13
N ILE A 292 1.95 19.16 -0.06
CA ILE A 292 2.95 18.10 -0.07
C ILE A 292 3.22 17.68 1.38
N ASN A 293 2.71 16.52 1.77
CA ASN A 293 2.97 15.93 3.07
C ASN A 293 4.41 15.43 3.18
N LYS A 294 5.07 15.74 4.30
CA LYS A 294 6.41 15.27 4.64
C LYS A 294 6.33 14.44 5.92
N PRO A 295 5.91 13.15 5.82
CA PRO A 295 5.77 12.31 7.01
C PRO A 295 7.15 12.05 7.62
N MET A 296 7.18 11.90 8.94
CA MET A 296 8.38 11.45 9.63
C MET A 296 8.69 10.00 9.24
N ILE A 297 9.96 9.71 8.89
CA ILE A 297 10.40 8.38 8.47
C ILE A 297 11.19 7.74 9.61
N PHE A 298 10.79 6.55 10.01
CA PHE A 298 11.44 5.81 11.09
C PHE A 298 11.73 4.37 10.73
N GLN A 299 12.70 3.80 11.44
CA GLN A 299 12.94 2.37 11.48
C GLN A 299 12.78 1.86 12.92
N SER A 300 12.06 0.77 13.09
CA SER A 300 11.98 -0.01 14.32
C SER A 300 13.10 -1.04 14.38
N THR A 301 13.60 -1.33 15.58
CA THR A 301 14.61 -2.36 15.85
C THR A 301 14.04 -3.78 15.83
N ILE A 302 12.71 -3.93 15.69
CA ILE A 302 12.02 -5.21 15.88
C ILE A 302 11.77 -5.87 14.53
N LYS A 303 12.26 -7.10 14.39
CA LYS A 303 12.10 -7.92 13.17
C LYS A 303 10.76 -8.64 13.18
N PHE A 304 10.05 -8.63 12.05
CA PHE A 304 8.80 -9.37 11.91
C PHE A 304 9.07 -10.87 11.79
N GLU A 305 8.39 -11.70 12.59
CA GLU A 305 8.68 -13.14 12.70
C GLU A 305 8.41 -13.95 11.42
N PHE A 306 7.57 -13.42 10.52
CA PHE A 306 7.27 -14.00 9.20
C PHE A 306 7.83 -13.16 8.05
N SER A 307 8.80 -12.27 8.32
CA SER A 307 9.55 -11.59 7.25
C SER A 307 10.37 -12.60 6.45
N LYS A 308 10.67 -12.27 5.19
CA LYS A 308 11.49 -13.13 4.33
C LYS A 308 12.82 -13.52 5.00
N GLY A 309 13.57 -12.52 5.49
CA GLY A 309 14.82 -12.76 6.21
C GLY A 309 14.63 -13.63 7.46
N SER A 310 13.59 -13.40 8.26
CA SER A 310 13.32 -14.24 9.45
C SER A 310 13.02 -15.70 9.12
N ILE A 311 12.45 -15.96 7.96
CA ILE A 311 12.17 -17.32 7.49
C ILE A 311 13.45 -17.94 6.93
N GLU A 312 14.23 -17.21 6.13
CA GLU A 312 15.50 -17.65 5.55
C GLU A 312 16.56 -17.95 6.61
N ASP A 313 16.58 -17.22 7.73
CA ASP A 313 17.47 -17.53 8.86
C ASP A 313 17.16 -18.91 9.51
N ARG A 314 16.00 -19.51 9.22
CA ARG A 314 15.51 -20.76 9.85
C ARG A 314 15.51 -21.96 8.90
N ILE A 315 15.74 -21.75 7.61
CA ILE A 315 15.61 -22.79 6.58
C ILE A 315 16.78 -22.74 5.60
N ASP A 316 17.28 -23.90 5.19
CA ASP A 316 18.32 -24.02 4.15
C ASP A 316 17.73 -24.16 2.74
N CYS A 317 16.54 -23.60 2.50
CA CYS A 317 15.86 -23.71 1.21
C CYS A 317 15.11 -22.41 0.84
N PRO A 318 14.75 -22.22 -0.44
CA PRO A 318 14.07 -21.00 -0.87
C PRO A 318 12.75 -20.77 -0.13
N SER A 319 12.60 -19.55 0.39
CA SER A 319 11.39 -19.09 1.07
C SER A 319 10.26 -18.79 0.05
N ILE A 320 9.02 -19.06 0.43
CA ILE A 320 7.84 -18.93 -0.44
C ILE A 320 6.93 -17.82 0.07
N ALA A 321 6.58 -16.89 -0.81
CA ALA A 321 5.67 -15.82 -0.45
C ALA A 321 4.23 -16.34 -0.27
N CYS A 322 3.66 -16.14 0.92
CA CYS A 322 2.32 -16.55 1.31
C CYS A 322 1.27 -16.03 0.30
N PRO A 323 0.39 -16.90 -0.23
CA PRO A 323 -0.63 -16.51 -1.20
C PRO A 323 -1.84 -15.81 -0.58
N MET A 324 -1.95 -15.85 0.75
CA MET A 324 -3.07 -15.29 1.51
C MET A 324 -2.74 -13.89 2.02
N SER A 325 -3.76 -13.05 2.07
CA SER A 325 -3.72 -11.71 2.65
C SER A 325 -4.73 -11.61 3.77
N ILE A 326 -4.27 -11.29 4.97
CA ILE A 326 -5.15 -10.91 6.09
C ILE A 326 -5.59 -9.46 5.88
N ILE A 327 -6.85 -9.18 6.16
CA ILE A 327 -7.44 -7.85 6.10
C ILE A 327 -8.28 -7.65 7.35
N TRP A 328 -7.77 -6.85 8.27
CA TRP A 328 -8.43 -6.46 9.51
C TRP A 328 -8.54 -4.94 9.59
N CYS A 329 -9.62 -4.46 10.21
CA CYS A 329 -9.76 -3.09 10.69
C CYS A 329 -10.58 -3.08 11.97
N ASP A 330 -10.42 -2.00 12.74
CA ASP A 330 -11.10 -1.75 14.01
C ASP A 330 -12.57 -1.39 13.79
N ILE A 331 -13.32 -2.35 13.26
CA ILE A 331 -14.77 -2.35 13.08
C ILE A 331 -15.29 -3.63 13.74
N PRO A 332 -16.41 -3.61 14.46
CA PRO A 332 -16.97 -4.79 15.11
C PRO A 332 -17.06 -6.00 14.17
N GLY A 333 -16.41 -7.10 14.57
CA GLY A 333 -16.45 -8.39 13.86
C GLY A 333 -15.69 -8.45 12.53
N PHE A 334 -14.93 -7.42 12.15
CA PHE A 334 -14.33 -7.37 10.83
C PHE A 334 -12.96 -8.07 10.74
N LEU A 335 -12.94 -9.22 10.08
CA LEU A 335 -11.71 -9.92 9.67
C LEU A 335 -11.98 -10.71 8.39
N GLU A 336 -11.24 -10.44 7.33
CA GLU A 336 -11.32 -11.17 6.07
C GLU A 336 -9.94 -11.71 5.68
N VAL A 337 -9.93 -12.87 5.00
CA VAL A 337 -8.73 -13.40 4.36
C VAL A 337 -8.99 -13.44 2.87
N ALA A 338 -8.08 -12.87 2.08
CA ALA A 338 -8.16 -12.84 0.63
C ALA A 338 -7.12 -13.76 -0.02
N VAL A 339 -7.50 -14.39 -1.13
CA VAL A 339 -6.62 -15.17 -2.00
C VAL A 339 -6.98 -14.79 -3.44
N ASN A 340 -5.98 -14.42 -4.25
CA ASN A 340 -6.17 -13.98 -5.64
C ASN A 340 -7.27 -12.91 -5.79
N GLY A 341 -7.29 -11.97 -4.85
CA GLY A 341 -8.18 -10.81 -4.85
C GLY A 341 -9.64 -11.10 -4.48
N ARG A 342 -9.97 -12.32 -4.06
CA ARG A 342 -11.30 -12.77 -3.62
C ARG A 342 -11.24 -13.28 -2.18
N LYS A 343 -12.38 -13.37 -1.50
CA LYS A 343 -12.45 -14.00 -0.16
C LYS A 343 -12.01 -15.46 -0.22
N GLN A 344 -11.23 -15.88 0.76
CA GLN A 344 -10.82 -17.26 0.93
C GLN A 344 -12.04 -18.15 1.27
N GLY A 345 -12.04 -19.39 0.75
CA GLY A 345 -13.06 -20.40 1.06
C GLY A 345 -14.11 -20.61 -0.04
N PHE A 346 -13.99 -19.90 -1.16
CA PHE A 346 -14.86 -20.06 -2.32
C PHE A 346 -14.26 -21.02 -3.35
N THR A 347 -15.07 -21.97 -3.83
CA THR A 347 -14.71 -22.86 -4.94
C THR A 347 -14.75 -22.10 -6.27
N LYS A 348 -14.12 -22.65 -7.32
CA LYS A 348 -14.16 -22.06 -8.68
C LYS A 348 -15.60 -21.81 -9.18
N LYS A 349 -16.56 -22.68 -8.81
CA LYS A 349 -17.98 -22.52 -9.17
C LYS A 349 -18.65 -21.33 -8.46
N ASN A 350 -18.20 -20.98 -7.25
CA ASN A 350 -18.83 -19.95 -6.41
C ASN A 350 -18.04 -18.64 -6.37
N ILE A 351 -16.87 -18.55 -7.00
CA ILE A 351 -15.95 -17.40 -6.90
C ILE A 351 -16.53 -16.09 -7.48
N ASN A 352 -17.51 -16.21 -8.37
CA ASN A 352 -18.19 -15.08 -9.01
C ASN A 352 -19.41 -14.57 -8.23
N LYS A 353 -19.80 -15.24 -7.14
CA LYS A 353 -20.93 -14.81 -6.30
C LYS A 353 -20.58 -13.52 -5.53
N PRO A 354 -21.55 -12.63 -5.25
CA PRO A 354 -21.31 -11.43 -4.44
C PRO A 354 -20.67 -11.72 -3.07
N SER A 355 -21.00 -12.86 -2.45
CA SER A 355 -20.41 -13.28 -1.17
C SER A 355 -18.90 -13.57 -1.23
N ALA A 356 -18.34 -13.81 -2.42
CA ALA A 356 -16.89 -14.01 -2.62
C ALA A 356 -16.11 -12.69 -2.71
N ARG A 357 -16.78 -11.54 -2.77
CA ARG A 357 -16.15 -10.22 -2.86
C ARG A 357 -15.55 -9.84 -1.53
N VAL A 358 -14.30 -9.42 -1.55
CA VAL A 358 -13.65 -8.83 -0.37
C VAL A 358 -14.28 -7.46 -0.12
N SER A 359 -14.66 -7.17 1.13
CA SER A 359 -15.41 -5.95 1.48
C SER A 359 -14.68 -4.63 1.21
N ILE A 360 -13.37 -4.71 0.96
CA ILE A 360 -12.52 -3.58 0.57
C ILE A 360 -12.24 -3.55 -0.94
N CYS A 361 -12.90 -4.35 -1.79
CA CYS A 361 -12.83 -4.20 -3.25
C CYS A 361 -13.63 -2.97 -3.72
N LYS A 362 -13.51 -2.55 -4.99
CA LYS A 362 -14.07 -1.25 -5.43
C LYS A 362 -15.60 -1.23 -5.34
N SER A 363 -16.26 -2.30 -5.76
CA SER A 363 -17.73 -2.37 -5.72
C SER A 363 -18.28 -2.36 -4.31
N MET A 364 -17.65 -3.08 -3.37
CA MET A 364 -18.08 -3.06 -1.96
C MET A 364 -17.82 -1.71 -1.28
N LEU A 365 -16.72 -1.03 -1.61
CA LEU A 365 -16.47 0.34 -1.12
C LEU A 365 -17.45 1.36 -1.73
N LEU A 366 -17.85 1.17 -3.00
CA LEU A 366 -18.86 2.02 -3.63
C LEU A 366 -20.24 1.80 -2.99
N GLU A 367 -20.64 0.55 -2.75
CA GLU A 367 -21.89 0.22 -2.07
C GLU A 367 -21.98 0.93 -0.71
N LYS A 368 -20.89 0.86 0.08
CA LYS A 368 -20.81 1.53 1.38
C LYS A 368 -20.83 3.06 1.25
N PHE A 369 -20.22 3.61 0.21
CA PHE A 369 -20.28 5.04 -0.06
C PHE A 369 -21.70 5.49 -0.44
N GLN A 370 -22.41 4.72 -1.26
CA GLN A 370 -23.80 4.99 -1.63
C GLN A 370 -24.73 4.96 -0.41
N GLU A 371 -24.51 4.03 0.52
CA GLU A 371 -25.23 3.98 1.81
C GLU A 371 -25.04 5.28 2.61
N ILE A 372 -23.81 5.79 2.72
CA ILE A 372 -23.53 7.08 3.39
C ILE A 372 -24.31 8.22 2.73
N ILE A 373 -24.23 8.32 1.40
CA ILE A 373 -24.94 9.35 0.64
C ILE A 373 -26.46 9.24 0.85
N GLN A 374 -27.00 8.02 0.92
CA GLN A 374 -28.42 7.79 1.17
C GLN A 374 -28.83 8.27 2.57
N VAL A 375 -28.10 7.90 3.62
CA VAL A 375 -28.40 8.37 4.99
C VAL A 375 -28.33 9.90 5.07
N MET A 376 -27.32 10.50 4.44
CA MET A 376 -27.24 11.97 4.33
C MET A 376 -28.42 12.59 3.55
N SER A 377 -29.05 11.86 2.62
CA SER A 377 -30.22 12.36 1.88
C SER A 377 -31.50 12.31 2.70
N GLU A 378 -31.62 11.34 3.61
CA GLU A 378 -32.80 11.15 4.46
C GLU A 378 -32.82 12.17 5.60
N ASP A 379 -31.65 12.51 6.15
CA ASP A 379 -31.52 13.45 7.28
C ASP A 379 -31.54 14.94 6.87
N PHE A 380 -31.32 15.28 5.58
CA PHE A 380 -31.13 16.66 5.14
C PHE A 380 -32.03 17.07 3.96
N THR A 381 -32.68 18.24 4.09
CA THR A 381 -33.57 18.83 3.07
C THR A 381 -32.90 19.20 1.74
N GLN A 382 -31.56 19.27 1.70
CA GLN A 382 -30.79 19.51 0.49
C GLN A 382 -29.53 18.64 0.49
N MET A 383 -29.38 17.79 -0.53
CA MET A 383 -28.20 16.94 -0.64
C MET A 383 -26.91 17.76 -0.80
N PRO A 384 -25.81 17.39 -0.12
CA PRO A 384 -24.51 18.01 -0.39
C PRO A 384 -23.98 17.66 -1.78
N ILE A 385 -24.52 16.61 -2.41
CA ILE A 385 -24.09 16.14 -3.72
C ILE A 385 -25.30 15.66 -4.53
N GLU A 386 -25.46 16.17 -5.75
CA GLU A 386 -26.43 15.67 -6.72
C GLU A 386 -25.97 14.32 -7.29
N VAL A 387 -26.78 13.27 -7.12
CA VAL A 387 -26.46 11.92 -7.58
C VAL A 387 -27.56 11.39 -8.48
N LYS A 388 -27.18 10.87 -9.65
CA LYS A 388 -28.09 10.28 -10.65
C LYS A 388 -28.09 8.75 -10.58
N ASP A 389 -29.18 8.12 -10.99
CA ASP A 389 -29.38 6.66 -10.90
C ASP A 389 -28.32 5.83 -11.64
N ASN A 390 -27.66 6.40 -12.65
CA ASN A 390 -26.69 5.71 -13.50
C ASN A 390 -25.22 6.10 -13.25
N PHE A 391 -24.92 6.75 -12.11
CA PHE A 391 -23.54 7.11 -11.79
C PHE A 391 -22.66 5.86 -11.65
N THR A 392 -21.60 5.82 -12.45
CA THR A 392 -20.56 4.80 -12.36
C THR A 392 -19.59 5.11 -11.23
N TYR A 393 -18.79 4.11 -10.82
CA TYR A 393 -17.69 4.32 -9.87
C TYR A 393 -16.73 5.45 -10.30
N LEU A 394 -16.53 5.65 -11.60
CA LEU A 394 -15.72 6.76 -12.12
C LEU A 394 -16.40 8.12 -11.90
N ASP A 395 -17.71 8.21 -12.12
CA ASP A 395 -18.48 9.44 -11.93
C ASP A 395 -18.44 9.90 -10.47
N TYR A 396 -18.67 8.97 -9.54
CA TYR A 396 -18.54 9.25 -8.10
C TYR A 396 -17.14 9.75 -7.72
N LYS A 397 -16.08 9.27 -8.39
CA LYS A 397 -14.73 9.79 -8.15
C LYS A 397 -14.56 11.20 -8.71
N HIS A 398 -15.14 11.51 -9.86
CA HIS A 398 -15.05 12.83 -10.48
C HIS A 398 -15.83 13.92 -9.72
N MET A 399 -16.77 13.53 -8.85
CA MET A 399 -17.41 14.47 -7.92
C MET A 399 -16.40 15.18 -7.01
N ALA A 400 -15.29 14.54 -6.66
CA ALA A 400 -14.22 15.15 -5.85
C ALA A 400 -13.26 15.99 -6.72
N LYS A 401 -13.71 17.16 -7.16
CA LYS A 401 -12.96 18.05 -8.07
C LYS A 401 -11.56 18.38 -7.57
N SER A 402 -11.43 18.88 -6.34
CA SER A 402 -10.12 19.21 -5.73
C SER A 402 -9.19 18.00 -5.64
N TYR A 403 -9.72 16.80 -5.36
CA TYR A 403 -8.91 15.58 -5.40
C TYR A 403 -8.40 15.27 -6.80
N GLN A 404 -9.24 15.40 -7.83
CA GLN A 404 -8.84 15.16 -9.22
C GLN A 404 -7.82 16.20 -9.69
N GLU A 405 -7.96 17.45 -9.30
CA GLU A 405 -7.00 18.53 -9.58
C GLU A 405 -5.64 18.24 -8.93
N ALA A 406 -5.60 17.96 -7.63
CA ALA A 406 -4.36 17.61 -6.92
C ALA A 406 -3.65 16.41 -7.57
N LYS A 407 -4.43 15.41 -7.97
CA LYS A 407 -3.92 14.22 -8.66
C LYS A 407 -3.43 14.52 -10.08
N SER A 408 -4.11 15.41 -10.79
CA SER A 408 -3.72 15.86 -12.13
C SER A 408 -2.37 16.57 -12.08
N VAL A 409 -2.16 17.46 -11.10
CA VAL A 409 -0.87 18.12 -10.86
C VAL A 409 0.23 17.08 -10.61
N PHE A 410 0.00 16.12 -9.71
CA PHE A 410 0.97 15.04 -9.47
C PHE A 410 1.32 14.28 -10.77
N TRP A 411 0.34 13.97 -11.61
CA TRP A 411 0.55 13.28 -12.87
C TRP A 411 1.23 14.11 -13.95
N LYS A 412 1.28 15.44 -13.85
CA LYS A 412 2.08 16.27 -14.76
C LYS A 412 3.58 16.01 -14.55
N ILE A 413 3.99 15.76 -13.31
CA ILE A 413 5.38 15.43 -12.95
C ILE A 413 5.67 13.96 -13.25
N PHE A 414 4.73 13.08 -12.91
CA PHE A 414 4.80 11.65 -13.20
C PHE A 414 3.99 11.30 -14.46
N SER A 415 4.38 11.87 -15.59
CA SER A 415 3.64 11.81 -16.87
C SER A 415 3.45 10.39 -17.41
N THR A 416 4.40 9.50 -17.12
CA THR A 416 4.40 8.08 -17.50
C THR A 416 3.54 7.21 -16.58
N TRP A 417 2.87 7.78 -15.56
CA TRP A 417 2.07 7.01 -14.60
C TRP A 417 1.04 6.12 -15.30
N LYS A 418 1.12 4.80 -15.05
CA LYS A 418 0.22 3.81 -15.64
C LYS A 418 -1.18 3.94 -15.02
N ARG A 419 -2.09 4.55 -15.78
CA ARG A 419 -3.50 4.76 -15.40
C ARG A 419 -4.31 3.49 -15.65
N LYS A 420 -5.25 3.20 -14.77
CA LYS A 420 -6.20 2.10 -15.02
C LYS A 420 -7.13 2.47 -16.17
N PRO A 421 -7.40 1.55 -17.12
CA PRO A 421 -8.38 1.79 -18.16
C PRO A 421 -9.75 2.16 -17.58
N ASP A 422 -10.46 3.04 -18.28
CA ASP A 422 -11.75 3.57 -17.85
C ASP A 422 -12.82 2.49 -17.72
N ASN A 423 -12.82 1.48 -18.60
CA ASN A 423 -13.76 0.36 -18.52
C ASN A 423 -13.67 -0.39 -17.17
N LEU A 424 -12.50 -0.39 -16.50
CA LEU A 424 -12.34 -0.97 -15.16
C LEU A 424 -12.85 -0.07 -14.02
N GLN A 425 -13.43 1.07 -14.35
CA GLN A 425 -13.97 2.07 -13.43
C GLN A 425 -15.40 2.51 -13.81
N LYS A 426 -15.87 2.25 -15.03
CA LYS A 426 -17.22 2.58 -15.51
C LYS A 426 -18.23 1.46 -15.21
N PHE A 427 -18.32 1.06 -13.94
CA PHE A 427 -19.34 0.10 -13.46
C PHE A 427 -20.28 0.75 -12.45
N ILE A 428 -21.50 0.23 -12.35
CA ILE A 428 -22.53 0.68 -11.42
C ILE A 428 -22.70 -0.38 -10.32
N VAL A 429 -23.03 0.07 -9.12
CA VAL A 429 -23.55 -0.78 -8.05
C VAL A 429 -25.00 -0.39 -7.82
N LEU A 430 -25.90 -1.36 -7.95
CA LEU A 430 -27.33 -1.14 -7.76
C LEU A 430 -27.59 -0.86 -6.27
N ARG A 431 -28.29 0.25 -5.99
CA ARG A 431 -28.78 0.53 -4.65
C ARG A 431 -29.77 -0.55 -4.27
N LYS A 432 -29.65 -1.12 -3.07
CA LYS A 432 -30.74 -1.91 -2.50
C LYS A 432 -31.88 -0.92 -2.26
N LYS A 433 -32.97 -1.06 -3.01
CA LYS A 433 -34.21 -0.40 -2.63
C LYS A 433 -34.61 -1.03 -1.29
N ASN A 434 -34.86 -0.21 -0.27
CA ASN A 434 -35.51 -0.70 0.94
C ASN A 434 -36.89 -1.21 0.50
N GLU A 435 -37.10 -2.51 0.53
CA GLU A 435 -38.43 -3.14 0.45
C GLU A 435 -39.12 -3.06 1.82
#